data_AF-V5Q7L3-F1
#
_entry.id   AF-V5Q7L3-F1
#
_cell.length_a   1.000
_cell.length_b   1.000
_cell.length_c   1.000
_cell.angle_alpha   90.00
_cell.angle_beta   90.00
_cell.angle_gamma   90.00
#
_symmetry.space_group_name_H-M   'P 1'
#
loop_
_entity.id
_entity.type
_entity.pdbx_description
1 polymer ?
#
loop_
_entity_poly.entity_id
_entity_poly.type
_entity_poly.pdbx_seq_one_letter_code
_entity_poly.pdbx_strand_id
1 'polypeptide(L)'
;MKHLDYIYEVPRTGDCGTEDRSIYLTFDDGPNPHCTPEILDVLAEYGVPATFFVIGTYAKNRPELIRRIVAEGHEVANHTMTHPDLSTCGPHEVEREIVEASEAIIAACPQAAVRHIRAPYGVWSEEALARSASAGLTAVHWSADPRDWSRPGANAIVDA
;
A
#
# COMPACT_ATOMS: atom_id res chain seq x y z
N MET A 1 5.36 19.84 -17.03
CA MET A 1 4.96 18.63 -16.30
C MET A 1 4.27 19.08 -15.03
N LYS A 2 3.00 18.73 -14.82
CA LYS A 2 2.34 19.00 -13.54
C LYS A 2 2.98 18.08 -12.49
N HIS A 3 3.46 18.65 -11.39
CA HIS A 3 3.93 17.87 -10.25
C HIS A 3 2.69 17.28 -9.57
N LEU A 4 2.58 15.95 -9.58
CA LEU A 4 1.50 15.25 -8.89
C LEU A 4 1.93 15.03 -7.44
N ASP A 5 1.02 15.26 -6.50
CA ASP A 5 1.31 15.27 -5.06
C ASP A 5 1.20 13.85 -4.48
N TYR A 6 2.26 13.05 -4.66
CA TYR A 6 2.41 11.73 -4.05
C TYR A 6 3.85 11.50 -3.58
N ILE A 7 4.02 10.66 -2.57
CA ILE A 7 5.33 10.23 -2.08
C ILE A 7 5.86 9.14 -3.01
N TYR A 8 7.05 9.32 -3.57
CA TYR A 8 7.76 8.29 -4.34
C TYR A 8 9.25 8.19 -3.97
N GLU A 9 9.76 9.15 -3.19
CA GLU A 9 11.12 9.15 -2.63
C GLU A 9 11.06 9.05 -1.12
N VAL A 10 12.10 8.45 -0.53
CA VAL A 10 12.30 8.46 0.91
C VAL A 10 12.70 9.87 1.34
N PRO A 11 11.91 10.56 2.19
CA PRO A 11 12.28 11.88 2.67
C PRO A 11 13.62 11.82 3.37
N ARG A 12 14.57 12.69 2.98
CA ARG A 12 15.82 12.84 3.72
C ARG A 12 15.52 13.50 5.06
N THR A 13 15.61 12.75 6.15
CA THR A 13 15.64 13.34 7.49
C THR A 13 17.00 14.01 7.69
N GLY A 14 17.01 15.32 7.93
CA GLY A 14 18.22 16.14 7.91
C GLY A 14 19.11 16.06 9.16
N ASP A 15 20.42 16.11 8.87
CA ASP A 15 21.56 16.65 9.64
C ASP A 15 22.02 15.96 10.93
N CYS A 16 22.48 14.71 10.82
CA CYS A 16 23.49 14.18 11.74
C CYS A 16 24.42 13.16 11.05
N GLY A 17 25.32 13.63 10.17
CA GLY A 17 26.60 12.97 9.84
C GLY A 17 26.61 11.57 9.20
N THR A 18 25.50 10.84 9.18
CA THR A 18 25.31 9.56 8.50
C THR A 18 24.09 9.72 7.61
N GLU A 19 24.28 9.59 6.29
CA GLU A 19 23.13 9.45 5.40
C GLU A 19 22.41 8.16 5.77
N ASP A 20 21.29 8.26 6.47
CA ASP A 20 20.44 7.11 6.77
C ASP A 20 19.85 6.60 5.45
N ARG A 21 20.53 5.61 4.88
CA ARG A 21 20.07 4.88 3.68
C ARG A 21 18.90 4.00 4.09
N SER A 22 17.72 4.58 4.07
CA SER A 22 16.47 3.88 4.37
C SER A 22 15.78 3.45 3.07
N ILE A 23 15.15 2.28 3.12
CA ILE A 23 14.21 1.79 2.11
C ILE A 23 12.91 1.39 2.81
N TYR A 24 11.79 1.44 2.10
CA TYR A 24 10.50 0.97 2.60
C TYR A 24 10.03 -0.19 1.74
N LEU A 25 9.81 -1.34 2.36
CA LEU A 25 9.19 -2.48 1.71
C LEU A 25 7.68 -2.28 1.71
N THR A 26 7.07 -2.42 0.54
CA THR A 26 5.63 -2.29 0.37
C THR A 26 5.09 -3.45 -0.46
N PHE A 27 3.95 -4.00 -0.07
CA PHE A 27 3.31 -5.11 -0.75
C PHE A 27 1.87 -4.74 -1.11
N ASP A 28 1.50 -4.92 -2.38
CA ASP A 28 0.18 -4.58 -2.91
C ASP A 28 -0.72 -5.83 -3.03
N ASP A 29 -1.98 -5.64 -3.40
CA ASP A 29 -2.98 -6.67 -3.75
C ASP A 29 -3.40 -7.65 -2.64
N GLY A 30 -2.90 -7.45 -1.42
CA GLY A 30 -3.23 -8.27 -0.27
C GLY A 30 -4.60 -7.97 0.37
N PRO A 31 -4.96 -8.68 1.45
CA PRO A 31 -4.27 -9.86 1.96
C PRO A 31 -4.62 -11.12 1.16
N ASN A 32 -3.58 -11.87 0.75
CA ASN A 32 -3.70 -13.17 0.10
C ASN A 32 -3.45 -14.29 1.13
N PRO A 33 -4.30 -15.34 1.21
CA PRO A 33 -4.19 -16.38 2.24
C PRO A 33 -2.97 -17.30 2.09
N HIS A 34 -2.26 -17.26 0.97
CA HIS A 34 -1.06 -18.03 0.72
C HIS A 34 0.19 -17.14 0.85
N CYS A 35 0.27 -16.06 0.08
CA CYS A 35 1.47 -15.23 0.04
C CYS A 35 1.64 -14.33 1.28
N THR A 36 0.56 -13.73 1.80
CA THR A 36 0.67 -12.76 2.90
C THR A 36 1.23 -13.40 4.18
N PRO A 37 0.76 -14.59 4.63
CA PRO A 37 1.38 -15.28 5.76
C PRO A 37 2.88 -15.56 5.59
N GLU A 38 3.30 -16.04 4.41
CA GLU A 38 4.70 -16.36 4.14
C GLU A 38 5.60 -15.11 4.14
N ILE A 39 5.10 -13.99 3.58
CA ILE A 39 5.80 -12.71 3.63
C ILE A 39 5.94 -12.21 5.08
N LEU A 40 4.87 -12.30 5.87
CA LEU A 40 4.90 -11.91 7.29
C LEU A 40 5.90 -12.74 8.09
N ASP A 41 5.95 -14.06 7.86
CA ASP A 41 6.90 -14.95 8.53
C ASP A 41 8.36 -14.55 8.23
N VAL A 42 8.68 -14.22 6.98
CA VAL A 42 10.01 -13.73 6.58
C VAL A 42 10.31 -12.36 7.20
N LEU A 43 9.37 -11.42 7.16
CA LEU A 43 9.57 -10.11 7.78
C LEU A 43 9.81 -10.21 9.29
N ALA A 44 9.12 -11.13 9.97
CA ALA A 44 9.31 -11.41 11.38
C ALA A 44 10.68 -12.04 11.67
N GLU A 45 11.16 -12.96 10.83
CA GLU A 45 12.50 -13.56 10.94
C GLU A 45 13.60 -12.49 10.92
N TYR A 46 13.45 -11.48 10.05
CA TYR A 46 14.42 -10.39 9.93
C TYR A 46 14.11 -9.16 10.80
N GLY A 47 12.98 -9.15 11.52
CA GLY A 47 12.56 -8.02 12.35
C GLY A 47 12.32 -6.72 11.55
N VAL A 48 11.83 -6.83 10.31
CA VAL A 48 11.65 -5.70 9.39
C VAL A 48 10.16 -5.33 9.26
N PRO A 49 9.73 -4.12 9.65
CA PRO A 49 8.37 -3.66 9.39
C PRO A 49 8.19 -3.31 7.90
N ALA A 50 6.94 -3.33 7.44
CA ALA A 50 6.56 -3.07 6.06
C ALA A 50 5.16 -2.44 6.00
N THR A 51 4.79 -1.92 4.82
CA THR A 51 3.44 -1.41 4.55
C THR A 51 2.73 -2.32 3.56
N PHE A 52 1.51 -2.75 3.90
CA PHE A 52 0.68 -3.59 3.04
C PHE A 52 -0.48 -2.76 2.49
N PHE A 53 -0.46 -2.46 1.19
CA PHE A 53 -1.58 -1.85 0.48
C PHE A 53 -2.58 -2.94 0.14
N VAL A 54 -3.72 -2.94 0.83
CA VAL A 54 -4.70 -4.03 0.74
C VAL A 54 -5.95 -3.61 -0.02
N ILE A 55 -6.50 -4.55 -0.78
CA ILE A 55 -7.78 -4.39 -1.46
C ILE A 55 -8.89 -4.57 -0.44
N GLY A 56 -9.83 -3.62 -0.37
CA GLY A 56 -10.89 -3.60 0.65
C GLY A 56 -11.78 -4.84 0.64
N THR A 57 -12.13 -5.37 -0.54
CA THR A 57 -12.89 -6.64 -0.64
C THR A 57 -12.12 -7.83 -0.04
N TYR A 58 -10.79 -7.87 -0.18
CA TYR A 58 -9.97 -8.93 0.41
C TYR A 58 -9.83 -8.74 1.92
N ALA A 59 -9.65 -7.51 2.39
CA ALA A 59 -9.65 -7.18 3.81
C ALA A 59 -10.95 -7.63 4.51
N LYS A 60 -12.11 -7.38 3.87
CA LYS A 60 -13.43 -7.82 4.36
C LYS A 60 -13.55 -9.34 4.46
N ASN A 61 -12.98 -10.07 3.49
CA ASN A 61 -13.07 -11.53 3.43
C ASN A 61 -12.03 -12.22 4.33
N ARG A 62 -10.94 -11.53 4.69
CA ARG A 62 -9.81 -12.06 5.46
C ARG A 62 -9.42 -11.15 6.62
N PRO A 63 -10.36 -10.80 7.52
CA PRO A 63 -10.07 -9.85 8.59
C PRO A 63 -9.04 -10.38 9.59
N GLU A 64 -8.85 -11.69 9.67
CA GLU A 64 -7.78 -12.33 10.43
C GLU A 64 -6.38 -11.95 9.96
N LEU A 65 -6.18 -11.81 8.64
CA LEU A 65 -4.89 -11.42 8.08
C LEU A 65 -4.62 -9.93 8.33
N ILE A 66 -5.64 -9.07 8.23
CA ILE A 66 -5.50 -7.65 8.60
C ILE A 66 -5.07 -7.51 10.07
N ARG A 67 -5.72 -8.24 10.98
CA ARG A 67 -5.33 -8.22 12.40
C ARG A 67 -3.92 -8.73 12.63
N ARG A 68 -3.49 -9.76 11.89
CA ARG A 68 -2.12 -10.30 11.96
C ARG A 68 -1.09 -9.26 11.51
N ILE A 69 -1.31 -8.63 10.36
CA ILE A 69 -0.43 -7.57 9.83
C ILE A 69 -0.24 -6.47 10.89
N VAL A 70 -1.34 -5.96 11.48
CA VAL A 70 -1.28 -4.92 12.52
C VAL A 70 -0.61 -5.42 13.80
N ALA A 71 -0.92 -6.64 14.26
CA ALA A 71 -0.36 -7.20 15.49
C ALA A 71 1.16 -7.45 15.42
N GLU A 72 1.68 -7.71 14.22
CA GLU A 72 3.12 -7.90 13.96
C GLU A 72 3.87 -6.58 13.70
N GLY A 73 3.19 -5.43 13.83
CA GLY A 73 3.80 -4.10 13.78
C GLY A 73 3.94 -3.51 12.38
N HIS A 74 3.27 -4.11 11.38
CA HIS A 74 3.21 -3.59 10.03
C HIS A 74 2.09 -2.57 9.85
N GLU A 75 2.22 -1.73 8.84
CA GLU A 75 1.16 -0.81 8.43
C GLU A 75 0.20 -1.50 7.45
N VAL A 76 -1.10 -1.22 7.58
CA VAL A 76 -2.11 -1.55 6.57
C VAL A 76 -2.57 -0.25 5.91
N ALA A 77 -2.47 -0.20 4.58
CA ALA A 77 -2.78 0.95 3.75
C ALA A 77 -3.85 0.59 2.69
N ASN A 78 -4.46 1.62 2.11
CA ASN A 78 -5.58 1.49 1.20
C ASN A 78 -5.12 1.20 -0.24
N HIS A 79 -5.66 0.16 -0.87
CA HIS A 79 -5.44 -0.15 -2.29
C HIS A 79 -6.74 -0.24 -3.09
N THR A 80 -7.69 0.65 -2.78
CA THR A 80 -9.08 0.69 -3.29
C THR A 80 -9.91 -0.53 -2.88
N MET A 81 -11.21 -0.47 -3.15
CA MET A 81 -12.15 -1.47 -2.69
C MET A 81 -12.11 -2.70 -3.60
N THR A 82 -12.06 -2.48 -4.92
CA THR A 82 -12.18 -3.51 -5.95
C THR A 82 -11.05 -3.51 -6.98
N HIS A 83 -10.01 -2.69 -6.79
CA HIS A 83 -8.85 -2.59 -7.67
C HIS A 83 -9.14 -2.12 -9.14
N PRO A 84 -9.99 -1.08 -9.36
CA PRO A 84 -10.19 -0.52 -10.69
C PRO A 84 -9.09 0.46 -11.09
N ASP A 85 -8.94 0.70 -12.40
CA ASP A 85 -8.17 1.84 -12.88
C ASP A 85 -8.94 3.14 -12.61
N LEU A 86 -8.54 3.85 -11.55
CA LEU A 86 -9.18 5.09 -11.09
C LEU A 86 -9.17 6.21 -12.15
N SER A 87 -8.30 6.18 -13.15
CA SER A 87 -8.29 7.17 -14.23
C SER A 87 -9.47 7.02 -15.20
N THR A 88 -10.08 5.85 -15.21
CA THR A 88 -11.26 5.53 -16.04
C THR A 88 -12.58 5.69 -15.29
N CYS A 89 -12.50 5.86 -13.97
CA CYS A 89 -13.64 6.01 -13.07
C CYS A 89 -14.17 7.45 -13.05
N GLY A 90 -15.49 7.60 -12.83
CA GLY A 90 -16.08 8.90 -12.52
C GLY A 90 -15.77 9.35 -11.07
N PRO A 91 -15.86 10.65 -10.75
CA PRO A 91 -15.57 11.19 -9.41
C PRO A 91 -16.20 10.45 -8.24
N HIS A 92 -17.50 10.11 -8.35
CA HIS A 92 -18.22 9.38 -7.31
C HIS A 92 -17.70 7.94 -7.13
N GLU A 93 -17.28 7.30 -8.22
CA GLU A 93 -16.72 5.96 -8.17
C GLU A 93 -15.35 5.97 -7.47
N VAL A 94 -14.50 6.92 -7.82
CA VAL A 94 -13.20 7.13 -7.17
C VAL A 94 -13.37 7.34 -5.67
N GLU A 95 -14.29 8.21 -5.27
CA GLU A 95 -14.58 8.46 -3.85
C GLU A 95 -15.06 7.19 -3.13
N ARG A 96 -15.99 6.45 -3.75
CA ARG A 96 -16.51 5.20 -3.19
C ARG A 96 -15.41 4.16 -2.99
N GLU A 97 -14.59 3.94 -4.01
CA GLU A 97 -13.48 2.97 -3.98
C GLU A 97 -12.48 3.27 -2.87
N ILE A 98 -12.20 4.55 -2.62
CA ILE A 98 -11.28 4.99 -1.58
C ILE A 98 -11.92 4.82 -0.19
N VAL A 99 -13.13 5.35 0.00
CA VAL A 99 -13.78 5.38 1.32
C VAL A 99 -14.16 3.98 1.79
N GLU A 100 -14.83 3.18 0.94
CA GLU A 100 -15.28 1.84 1.32
C GLU A 100 -14.11 0.91 1.66
N ALA A 101 -12.96 1.08 1.00
CA ALA A 101 -11.76 0.30 1.32
C ALA A 101 -11.22 0.63 2.71
N SER A 102 -11.12 1.91 3.06
CA SER A 102 -10.71 2.32 4.41
C SER A 102 -11.68 1.81 5.47
N GLU A 103 -12.98 1.89 5.23
CA GLU A 103 -14.02 1.36 6.12
C GLU A 103 -13.90 -0.16 6.29
N ALA A 104 -13.65 -0.91 5.21
CA ALA A 104 -13.46 -2.36 5.26
C ALA A 104 -12.23 -2.75 6.09
N ILE A 105 -11.12 -2.02 5.94
CA ILE A 105 -9.89 -2.24 6.71
C ILE A 105 -10.13 -1.97 8.21
N ILE A 106 -10.74 -0.83 8.54
CA ILE A 106 -11.03 -0.44 9.93
C ILE A 106 -12.04 -1.42 10.57
N ALA A 107 -13.03 -1.89 9.81
CA ALA A 107 -13.97 -2.90 10.28
C ALA A 107 -13.28 -4.24 10.57
N ALA A 108 -12.28 -4.62 9.77
CA ALA A 108 -11.49 -5.83 9.99
C ALA A 108 -10.56 -5.74 11.22
N CYS A 109 -9.98 -4.55 11.45
CA CYS A 109 -9.13 -4.24 12.59
C CYS A 109 -9.24 -2.75 12.98
N PRO A 110 -9.97 -2.40 14.07
CA PRO A 110 -10.14 -1.00 14.49
C PRO A 110 -8.84 -0.29 14.87
N GLN A 111 -7.77 -1.03 15.13
CA GLN A 111 -6.44 -0.50 15.42
C GLN A 111 -5.65 -0.13 14.14
N ALA A 112 -6.13 -0.52 12.96
CA ALA A 112 -5.49 -0.16 11.70
C ALA A 112 -5.59 1.36 11.47
N ALA A 113 -4.45 2.03 11.48
CA ALA A 113 -4.36 3.45 11.17
C ALA A 113 -4.16 3.64 9.67
N VAL A 114 -5.25 3.58 8.89
CA VAL A 114 -5.20 3.75 7.43
C VAL A 114 -4.86 5.20 7.09
N ARG A 115 -3.61 5.45 6.69
CA ARG A 115 -3.08 6.80 6.40
C ARG A 115 -2.60 6.96 4.97
N HIS A 116 -2.20 5.86 4.35
CA HIS A 116 -1.65 5.86 3.00
C HIS A 116 -2.60 5.18 2.01
N ILE A 117 -2.50 5.60 0.76
CA ILE A 117 -3.18 5.00 -0.37
C ILE A 117 -2.25 4.87 -1.55
N ARG A 118 -2.37 3.76 -2.29
CA ARG A 118 -1.75 3.58 -3.59
C ARG A 118 -2.82 3.28 -4.62
N ALA A 119 -2.79 3.98 -5.75
CA ALA A 119 -3.70 3.71 -6.85
C ALA A 119 -3.32 2.40 -7.56
N PRO A 120 -4.30 1.56 -7.92
CA PRO A 120 -4.09 0.39 -8.77
C PRO A 120 -3.28 0.72 -10.02
N TYR A 121 -2.39 -0.21 -10.40
CA TYR A 121 -1.48 -0.07 -11.56
C TYR A 121 -0.51 1.12 -11.48
N GLY A 122 -0.47 1.85 -10.36
CA GLY A 122 0.30 3.09 -10.21
C GLY A 122 -0.25 4.26 -11.02
N VAL A 123 -1.49 4.19 -11.51
CA VAL A 123 -2.08 5.21 -12.38
C VAL A 123 -2.81 6.25 -11.54
N TRP A 124 -2.21 7.45 -11.45
CA TRP A 124 -2.80 8.58 -10.73
C TRP A 124 -3.48 9.58 -11.66
N SER A 125 -4.71 9.97 -11.31
CA SER A 125 -5.42 11.12 -11.88
C SER A 125 -5.51 12.26 -10.86
N GLU A 126 -5.74 13.49 -11.32
CA GLU A 126 -5.96 14.65 -10.43
C GLU A 126 -7.16 14.40 -9.50
N GLU A 127 -8.20 13.74 -10.00
CA GLU A 127 -9.37 13.36 -9.21
C GLU A 127 -9.00 12.35 -8.12
N ALA A 128 -8.24 11.29 -8.45
CA ALA A 128 -7.81 10.28 -7.48
C ALA A 128 -6.97 10.89 -6.36
N LEU A 129 -6.05 11.81 -6.69
CA LEU A 129 -5.24 12.52 -5.70
C LEU A 129 -6.10 13.45 -4.83
N ALA A 130 -7.00 14.22 -5.44
CA ALA A 130 -7.88 15.12 -4.71
C ALA A 130 -8.82 14.36 -3.74
N ARG A 131 -9.37 13.22 -4.17
CA ARG A 131 -10.22 12.37 -3.34
C ARG A 131 -9.45 11.67 -2.24
N SER A 132 -8.23 11.20 -2.52
CA SER A 132 -7.32 10.66 -1.51
C SER A 132 -7.05 11.67 -0.40
N ALA A 133 -6.65 12.89 -0.77
CA ALA A 133 -6.40 13.97 0.17
C ALA A 133 -7.66 14.36 0.95
N SER A 134 -8.83 14.43 0.30
CA SER A 134 -10.10 14.72 0.96
C SER A 134 -10.51 13.65 1.97
N ALA A 135 -10.13 12.39 1.74
CA ALA A 135 -10.31 11.28 2.67
C ALA A 135 -9.24 11.24 3.78
N GLY A 136 -8.31 12.21 3.81
CA GLY A 136 -7.21 12.26 4.77
C GLY A 136 -6.09 11.26 4.50
N LEU A 137 -6.01 10.72 3.27
CA LEU A 137 -5.02 9.74 2.86
C LEU A 137 -3.90 10.39 2.07
N THR A 138 -2.67 10.02 2.37
CA THR A 138 -1.49 10.42 1.60
C THR A 138 -1.23 9.43 0.48
N ALA A 139 -1.16 9.94 -0.75
CA ALA A 139 -0.86 9.13 -1.93
C ALA A 139 0.61 8.69 -1.92
N VAL A 140 0.84 7.39 -2.15
CA VAL A 140 2.17 6.76 -2.16
C VAL A 140 2.34 5.99 -3.47
N HIS A 141 3.44 6.25 -4.16
CA HIS A 141 3.89 5.54 -5.35
C HIS A 141 5.13 4.69 -4.99
N TRP A 142 5.94 4.31 -5.98
CA TRP A 142 7.20 3.61 -5.77
C TRP A 142 8.31 4.22 -6.62
N SER A 143 9.56 3.98 -6.23
CA SER A 143 10.76 4.34 -7.00
C SER A 143 11.47 3.12 -7.59
N ALA A 144 11.21 1.92 -7.07
CA ALA A 144 11.71 0.64 -7.56
C ALA A 144 10.53 -0.34 -7.73
N ASP A 145 10.49 -1.03 -8.87
CA ASP A 145 9.46 -2.02 -9.21
C ASP A 145 10.12 -3.35 -9.59
N PRO A 146 10.02 -4.39 -8.75
CA PRO A 146 10.62 -5.70 -9.03
C PRO A 146 9.87 -6.48 -10.12
N ARG A 147 8.66 -6.05 -10.53
CA ARG A 147 7.79 -6.74 -11.49
C ARG A 147 7.57 -8.22 -11.16
N ASP A 148 7.49 -8.53 -9.89
CA ASP A 148 7.31 -9.87 -9.34
C ASP A 148 6.03 -10.56 -9.83
N TRP A 149 4.98 -9.78 -10.12
CA TRP A 149 3.74 -10.23 -10.76
C TRP A 149 3.95 -10.91 -12.12
N SER A 150 5.04 -10.59 -12.84
CA SER A 150 5.42 -11.25 -14.10
C SER A 150 6.14 -12.59 -13.91
N ARG A 151 6.41 -12.97 -12.65
CA ARG A 151 7.15 -14.16 -12.22
C ARG A 151 8.54 -14.30 -12.87
N PRO A 152 9.41 -13.26 -12.80
CA PRO A 152 10.72 -13.30 -13.43
C PRO A 152 11.71 -14.24 -12.71
N GLY A 153 11.35 -14.72 -11.51
CA GLY A 153 12.18 -15.56 -10.65
C GLY A 153 12.97 -14.74 -9.62
N ALA A 154 13.33 -15.38 -8.50
CA ALA A 154 13.91 -14.69 -7.34
C ALA A 154 15.21 -13.94 -7.67
N ASN A 155 16.12 -14.55 -8.43
CA ASN A 155 17.40 -13.90 -8.79
C ASN A 155 17.18 -12.63 -9.61
N ALA A 156 16.23 -12.65 -10.56
CA ALA A 156 15.92 -11.47 -11.37
C ALA A 156 15.32 -10.33 -10.54
N ILE A 157 14.58 -10.64 -9.47
CA ILE A 157 14.05 -9.64 -8.53
C ILE A 157 15.18 -9.04 -7.68
N VAL A 158 16.12 -9.88 -7.23
CA VAL A 158 17.26 -9.43 -6.41
C VAL A 158 18.22 -8.53 -7.19
N ASP A 159 18.37 -8.78 -8.50
CA ASP A 159 19.29 -8.06 -9.38
C ASP A 159 18.67 -6.81 -10.05
N ALA A 160 17.39 -6.51 -9.77
CA ALA A 160 16.62 -5.44 -10.43
C ALA A 160 17.00 -4.02 -10.01
#